data_AF-A0A9D4DDZ5-F1
#
_entry.id   AF-A0A9D4DDZ5-F1
#
_cell.length_a   1.000
_cell.length_b   1.000
_cell.length_c   1.000
_cell.angle_alpha   90.00
_cell.angle_beta   90.00
_cell.angle_gamma   90.00
#
_symmetry.space_group_name_H-M   'P 1'
#
loop_
_entity.id
_entity.type
_entity.pdbx_description
1 polymer ?
#
loop_
_entity_poly.entity_id
_entity_poly.type
_entity_poly.pdbx_seq_one_letter_code
_entity_poly.pdbx_strand_id
1 'polypeptide(L)'
;MLDAEQLLLLCTLFISSAYASTVKTFQLENIIGGPGFPRTPWRSGASKSSSLRVFQGDKVIINLCLLEPTTVSVSGLQYSNDGGSDQIDFWVNNVFVGYVTTLVNADGLGNNWNQFRPNGPVGIGVKLSAGKHTLVIAVDKSDCYGVELDSLNMAVDTDMVDELFWCDSQLLYAPDPTKCASELDSRRLSHIFLPQESPKSEMRLSKITDSVTTSLPPSTENTAAYLVTPTSGSAMRTSVSLLPASSRKPAQGTDTEASEGDIILSGPHMVEIFGSVKLVDANNSNTSL
;
A
#
# COMPACT_ATOMS: atom_id res chain seq x y z
N MET A 1 -27.44 -7.01 47.56
CA MET A 1 -26.19 -6.37 48.04
C MET A 1 -25.08 -7.30 47.57
N LEU A 2 -24.30 -6.87 46.57
CA LEU A 2 -23.20 -7.69 46.04
C LEU A 2 -22.10 -7.76 47.11
N ASP A 3 -21.54 -8.94 47.36
CA ASP A 3 -20.42 -9.06 48.28
C ASP A 3 -19.11 -8.54 47.64
N ALA A 4 -18.08 -8.39 48.46
CA ALA A 4 -16.78 -7.86 48.02
C ALA A 4 -16.11 -8.73 46.94
N GLU A 5 -16.38 -10.04 46.90
CA GLU A 5 -15.85 -10.93 45.88
C GLU A 5 -16.55 -10.71 44.54
N GLN A 6 -17.87 -10.49 44.54
CA GLN A 6 -18.63 -10.17 43.33
C GLN A 6 -18.27 -8.79 42.77
N LEU A 7 -17.94 -7.82 43.62
CA LEU A 7 -17.46 -6.51 43.19
C LEU A 7 -16.05 -6.59 42.57
N LEU A 8 -15.17 -7.42 43.14
CA LEU A 8 -13.83 -7.68 42.60
C LEU A 8 -13.89 -8.40 41.25
N LEU A 9 -14.76 -9.41 41.12
CA LEU A 9 -14.98 -10.14 39.88
C LEU A 9 -15.52 -9.21 38.78
N LEU A 10 -16.48 -8.34 39.10
CA LEU A 10 -16.98 -7.32 38.16
C LEU A 10 -15.87 -6.34 37.74
N CYS A 11 -15.05 -5.84 38.67
CA CYS A 11 -13.94 -4.95 38.32
C CYS A 11 -12.92 -5.65 37.40
N THR A 12 -12.59 -6.92 37.62
CA THR A 12 -11.68 -7.67 36.73
C THR A 12 -12.29 -7.94 35.35
N LEU A 13 -13.61 -8.18 35.27
CA LEU A 13 -14.34 -8.34 34.00
C LEU A 13 -14.39 -7.03 33.19
N PHE A 14 -14.47 -5.86 33.84
CA PHE A 14 -14.45 -4.56 33.17
C PHE A 14 -13.05 -4.08 32.76
N ILE A 15 -11.98 -4.50 33.46
CA ILE A 15 -10.59 -4.15 33.08
C ILE A 15 -10.12 -4.96 31.85
N SER A 16 -10.84 -6.02 31.48
CA SER A 16 -10.49 -6.92 30.37
C SER A 16 -11.05 -6.50 29.01
N SER A 17 -11.66 -5.31 28.89
CA SER A 17 -11.92 -4.72 27.57
C SER A 17 -10.59 -4.24 26.98
N ALA A 18 -9.69 -5.19 26.68
CA ALA A 18 -8.59 -4.95 25.79
C ALA A 18 -9.20 -4.37 24.52
N TYR A 19 -8.84 -3.13 24.20
CA TYR A 19 -9.24 -2.49 22.96
C TYR A 19 -8.88 -3.45 21.83
N ALA A 20 -9.91 -4.01 21.20
CA ALA A 20 -9.71 -4.97 20.14
C ALA A 20 -9.04 -4.22 18.99
N SER A 21 -7.74 -4.41 18.84
CA SER A 21 -7.02 -3.78 17.74
C SER A 21 -7.43 -4.47 16.44
N THR A 22 -7.83 -3.68 15.46
CA THR A 22 -8.10 -4.17 14.11
C THR A 22 -6.88 -3.95 13.23
N VAL A 23 -6.62 -4.87 12.30
CA VAL A 23 -5.53 -4.74 11.34
C VAL A 23 -6.09 -4.32 10.00
N LYS A 24 -5.50 -3.27 9.42
CA LYS A 24 -5.79 -2.71 8.11
C LYS A 24 -4.67 -3.06 7.16
N THR A 25 -5.00 -3.61 6.00
CA THR A 25 -4.02 -3.98 4.98
C THR A 25 -4.08 -3.02 3.80
N PHE A 26 -2.94 -2.43 3.45
CA PHE A 26 -2.77 -1.61 2.26
C PHE A 26 -1.89 -2.36 1.25
N GLN A 27 -2.37 -2.48 0.02
CA GLN A 27 -1.68 -3.16 -1.06
C GLN A 27 -0.82 -2.15 -1.82
N LEU A 28 0.51 -2.32 -1.80
CA LEU A 28 1.46 -1.29 -2.25
C LEU A 28 1.52 -1.18 -3.78
N GLU A 29 1.03 -2.19 -4.51
CA GLU A 29 0.79 -2.09 -5.96
C GLU A 29 -0.34 -1.11 -6.31
N ASN A 30 -1.19 -0.72 -5.35
CA ASN A 30 -2.23 0.29 -5.57
C ASN A 30 -1.69 1.74 -5.52
N ILE A 31 -0.40 1.95 -5.28
CA ILE A 31 0.18 3.29 -5.18
C ILE A 31 0.16 4.00 -6.52
N ILE A 32 -0.37 5.22 -6.54
CA ILE A 32 -0.39 6.10 -7.71
C ILE A 32 0.97 6.83 -7.81
N GLY A 33 1.48 7.15 -9.00
CA GLY A 33 2.93 7.38 -9.12
C GLY A 33 3.44 7.71 -10.52
N GLY A 34 2.79 8.70 -11.13
CA GLY A 34 3.40 9.51 -12.20
C GLY A 34 3.61 8.84 -13.57
N PRO A 35 3.99 9.62 -14.59
CA PRO A 35 3.99 9.18 -15.98
C PRO A 35 5.07 8.11 -16.26
N GLY A 36 4.67 6.94 -16.80
CA GLY A 36 5.55 5.91 -17.37
C GLY A 36 5.63 4.56 -16.64
N PHE A 37 4.91 4.37 -15.53
CA PHE A 37 4.91 3.21 -14.60
C PHE A 37 5.45 1.84 -15.07
N PRO A 38 6.71 1.51 -14.72
CA PRO A 38 7.28 0.16 -14.79
C PRO A 38 7.56 -0.45 -13.39
N ARG A 39 7.25 0.22 -12.28
CA ARG A 39 7.70 -0.23 -10.94
C ARG A 39 6.82 -1.27 -10.26
N THR A 40 5.86 -1.83 -11.00
CA THR A 40 5.01 -2.93 -10.55
C THR A 40 5.30 -4.23 -11.30
N PRO A 41 6.44 -4.90 -11.03
CA PRO A 41 6.74 -6.17 -11.68
C PRO A 41 5.72 -7.24 -11.28
N TRP A 42 5.37 -8.09 -12.23
CA TRP A 42 4.64 -9.31 -11.93
C TRP A 42 5.52 -10.26 -11.10
N ARG A 43 4.96 -10.81 -10.03
CA ARG A 43 5.62 -11.77 -9.13
C ARG A 43 4.64 -12.84 -8.69
N SER A 44 5.00 -14.12 -8.77
CA SER A 44 4.08 -15.21 -8.40
C SER A 44 3.79 -15.30 -6.91
N GLY A 45 4.71 -14.81 -6.06
CA GLY A 45 4.56 -14.86 -4.61
C GLY A 45 4.04 -13.57 -3.96
N ALA A 46 3.83 -12.50 -4.75
CA ALA A 46 3.24 -11.27 -4.24
C ALA A 46 1.72 -11.39 -4.15
N SER A 47 1.10 -10.63 -3.25
CA SER A 47 -0.34 -10.45 -3.25
C SER A 47 -0.79 -9.87 -4.60
N LYS A 48 -1.91 -10.38 -5.11
CA LYS A 48 -2.42 -10.08 -6.46
C LYS A 48 -1.39 -10.22 -7.60
N SER A 49 -0.33 -10.99 -7.37
CA SER A 49 0.78 -11.20 -8.30
C SER A 49 1.54 -9.94 -8.74
N SER A 50 1.53 -8.88 -7.93
CA SER A 50 2.24 -7.63 -8.22
C SER A 50 2.82 -7.04 -6.94
N SER A 51 3.98 -6.40 -7.05
CA SER A 51 4.66 -5.71 -5.94
C SER A 51 5.08 -4.32 -6.38
N LEU A 52 5.48 -3.46 -5.46
CA LEU A 52 6.08 -2.16 -5.75
C LEU A 52 7.59 -2.21 -5.53
N ARG A 53 8.37 -2.05 -6.61
CA ARG A 53 9.83 -1.96 -6.51
C ARG A 53 10.27 -0.54 -6.19
N VAL A 54 11.02 -0.38 -5.10
CA VAL A 54 11.56 0.89 -4.61
C VAL A 54 13.08 0.80 -4.43
N PHE A 55 13.75 1.94 -4.54
CA PHE A 55 15.20 2.09 -4.44
C PHE A 55 15.56 3.12 -3.37
N GLN A 56 16.86 3.19 -3.04
CA GLN A 56 17.37 4.19 -2.10
C GLN A 56 16.91 5.61 -2.48
N GLY A 57 16.38 6.33 -1.48
CA GLY A 57 15.87 7.69 -1.61
C GLY A 57 14.40 7.78 -2.02
N ASP A 58 13.79 6.70 -2.51
CA ASP A 58 12.37 6.68 -2.82
C ASP A 58 11.53 6.80 -1.54
N LYS A 59 10.37 7.44 -1.68
CA LYS A 59 9.39 7.60 -0.60
C LYS A 59 8.01 7.19 -1.07
N VAL A 60 7.42 6.24 -0.37
CA VAL A 60 6.01 5.89 -0.49
C VAL A 60 5.23 6.70 0.54
N ILE A 61 4.31 7.52 0.07
CA ILE A 61 3.47 8.37 0.90
C ILE A 61 2.06 7.76 0.88
N ILE A 62 1.53 7.44 2.06
CA ILE A 62 0.18 6.91 2.25
C ILE A 62 -0.56 7.86 3.20
N ASN A 63 -1.70 8.36 2.77
CA ASN A 63 -2.53 9.24 3.57
C ASN A 63 -3.60 8.43 4.32
N LEU A 64 -3.62 8.57 5.65
CA LEU A 64 -4.58 7.96 6.55
C LEU A 64 -5.74 8.93 6.82
N CYS A 65 -6.97 8.42 6.80
CA CYS A 65 -8.20 9.16 7.08
C CYS A 65 -8.84 8.63 8.36
N LEU A 66 -8.73 9.40 9.44
CA LEU A 66 -9.25 9.02 10.76
C LEU A 66 -10.54 9.79 11.06
N LEU A 67 -11.61 9.08 11.41
CA LEU A 67 -12.90 9.68 11.78
C LEU A 67 -12.93 10.15 13.24
N GLU A 68 -12.10 9.53 14.08
CA GLU A 68 -11.96 9.82 15.49
C GLU A 68 -10.48 9.69 15.91
N PRO A 69 -10.09 10.14 17.11
CA PRO A 69 -8.72 9.94 17.59
C PRO A 69 -8.38 8.45 17.72
N THR A 70 -7.33 8.01 17.03
CA THR A 70 -6.95 6.60 16.91
C THR A 70 -5.46 6.44 17.19
N THR A 71 -5.09 5.39 17.92
CA THR A 71 -3.71 4.92 18.03
C THR A 71 -3.40 4.02 16.84
N VAL A 72 -2.44 4.42 16.02
CA VAL A 72 -2.00 3.66 14.85
C VAL A 72 -0.61 3.08 15.08
N SER A 73 -0.35 1.87 14.59
CA SER A 73 0.99 1.26 14.61
C SER A 73 1.22 0.43 13.35
N VAL A 74 2.47 0.34 12.90
CA VAL A 74 2.83 -0.53 11.78
C VAL A 74 2.99 -1.95 12.34
N SER A 75 2.05 -2.85 12.02
CA SER A 75 2.06 -4.23 12.52
C SER A 75 2.88 -5.17 11.63
N GLY A 76 3.11 -4.79 10.37
CA GLY A 76 3.98 -5.50 9.45
C GLY A 76 4.02 -4.88 8.05
N LEU A 77 4.95 -5.36 7.26
CA LEU A 77 5.32 -5.03 5.89
C LEU A 77 5.76 -6.36 5.25
N GLN A 78 5.13 -6.69 4.15
CA GLN A 78 5.52 -7.83 3.35
C GLN A 78 6.45 -7.35 2.25
N TYR A 79 7.64 -7.93 2.17
CA TYR A 79 8.67 -7.51 1.23
C TYR A 79 9.40 -8.69 0.59
N SER A 80 10.02 -8.46 -0.55
CA SER A 80 10.95 -9.35 -1.21
C SER A 80 12.25 -8.61 -1.49
N ASN A 81 13.37 -9.28 -1.26
CA ASN A 81 14.70 -8.76 -1.53
C ASN A 81 15.59 -9.89 -2.05
N ASP A 82 16.34 -9.61 -3.11
CA ASP A 82 17.22 -10.55 -3.80
C ASP A 82 18.67 -10.04 -3.83
N GLY A 83 19.03 -9.11 -2.94
CA GLY A 83 20.36 -8.54 -2.83
C GLY A 83 20.89 -8.41 -1.40
N GLY A 84 21.69 -7.37 -1.19
CA GLY A 84 22.16 -6.93 0.12
C GLY A 84 21.02 -6.43 1.00
N SER A 85 21.33 -6.16 2.27
CA SER A 85 20.33 -5.69 3.21
C SER A 85 19.95 -4.23 2.95
N ASP A 86 18.65 -3.95 2.94
CA ASP A 86 18.07 -2.62 2.79
C ASP A 86 17.45 -2.16 4.11
N GLN A 87 17.46 -0.86 4.35
CA GLN A 87 16.83 -0.23 5.50
C GLN A 87 15.63 0.59 5.03
N ILE A 88 14.47 0.31 5.62
CA ILE A 88 13.21 0.98 5.30
C ILE A 88 12.69 1.65 6.58
N ASP A 89 12.56 2.97 6.53
CA ASP A 89 12.17 3.81 7.64
C ASP A 89 10.69 4.19 7.54
N PHE A 90 10.02 4.28 8.69
CA PHE A 90 8.61 4.63 8.80
C PHE A 90 8.44 5.95 9.57
N TRP A 91 7.66 6.86 9.01
CA TRP A 91 7.38 8.17 9.61
C TRP A 91 5.89 8.45 9.59
N VAL A 92 5.34 8.96 10.69
CA VAL A 92 3.94 9.39 10.78
C VAL A 92 3.91 10.87 11.13
N ASN A 93 3.34 11.71 10.26
CA ASN A 93 3.35 13.19 10.40
C ASN A 93 4.74 13.74 10.73
N ASN A 94 5.77 13.27 10.01
CA ASN A 94 7.17 13.65 10.20
C ASN A 94 7.78 13.17 11.55
N VAL A 95 7.10 12.33 12.32
CA VAL A 95 7.64 11.67 13.51
C VAL A 95 8.16 10.29 13.12
N PHE A 96 9.44 10.01 13.42
CA PHE A 96 10.02 8.69 13.20
C PHE A 96 9.34 7.65 14.11
N VAL A 97 8.81 6.59 13.50
CA VAL A 97 8.14 5.50 14.23
C VAL A 97 9.11 4.35 14.46
N GLY A 98 9.88 4.01 13.45
CA GLY A 98 10.84 2.91 13.49
C GLY A 98 11.34 2.55 12.09
N TYR A 99 12.11 1.48 12.00
CA TYR A 99 12.65 1.00 10.74
C TYR A 99 12.64 -0.53 10.69
N VAL A 100 12.78 -1.07 9.48
CA VAL A 100 13.00 -2.49 9.24
C VAL A 100 14.23 -2.68 8.39
N THR A 101 14.86 -3.83 8.56
CA THR A 101 16.03 -4.22 7.80
C THR A 101 15.70 -5.49 7.05
N THR A 102 15.80 -5.46 5.71
CA THR A 102 15.53 -6.63 4.88
C THR A 102 16.61 -7.68 5.10
N LEU A 103 16.24 -8.95 5.06
CA LEU A 103 17.21 -10.04 5.15
C LEU A 103 18.14 -10.00 3.94
N VAL A 104 19.45 -10.17 4.19
CA VAL A 104 20.44 -10.39 3.14
C VAL A 104 20.12 -11.71 2.45
N ASN A 105 19.98 -11.69 1.13
CA ASN A 105 19.91 -12.92 0.34
C ASN A 105 21.06 -12.89 -0.68
N ALA A 106 22.05 -13.75 -0.45
CA ALA A 106 23.34 -13.69 -1.13
C ALA A 106 23.39 -14.38 -2.50
N ASP A 107 22.28 -14.90 -3.03
CA ASP A 107 22.33 -15.53 -4.35
C ASP A 107 22.33 -14.48 -5.47
N GLY A 108 21.55 -13.40 -5.39
CA GLY A 108 21.59 -12.31 -6.38
C GLY A 108 21.22 -12.74 -7.81
N LEU A 109 20.62 -13.93 -7.94
CA LEU A 109 20.33 -14.58 -9.23
C LEU A 109 18.87 -14.43 -9.66
N GLY A 110 18.04 -13.71 -8.90
CA GLY A 110 16.63 -13.49 -9.20
C GLY A 110 15.66 -14.41 -8.46
N ASN A 111 16.14 -15.38 -7.68
CA ASN A 111 15.29 -16.44 -7.13
C ASN A 111 14.39 -15.95 -5.99
N ASN A 112 14.80 -14.90 -5.27
CA ASN A 112 14.06 -14.42 -4.11
C ASN A 112 13.01 -13.37 -4.45
N TRP A 113 12.95 -12.87 -5.68
CA TRP A 113 11.91 -11.91 -6.11
C TRP A 113 10.49 -12.46 -6.00
N ASN A 114 10.31 -13.79 -6.01
CA ASN A 114 9.01 -14.43 -5.80
C ASN A 114 8.80 -14.90 -4.35
N GLN A 115 9.71 -14.58 -3.43
CA GLN A 115 9.63 -14.96 -2.02
C GLN A 115 9.38 -13.73 -1.17
N PHE A 116 8.13 -13.55 -0.77
CA PHE A 116 7.72 -12.43 0.08
C PHE A 116 7.71 -12.84 1.54
N ARG A 117 8.42 -12.07 2.36
CA ARG A 117 8.62 -12.32 3.79
C ARG A 117 7.91 -11.23 4.58
N PRO A 118 7.11 -11.57 5.60
CA PRO A 118 6.62 -10.58 6.54
C PRO A 118 7.76 -10.15 7.47
N ASN A 119 7.81 -8.88 7.84
CA ASN A 119 8.43 -8.48 9.10
C ASN A 119 7.36 -8.43 10.22
N GLY A 120 7.83 -8.36 11.46
CA GLY A 120 6.97 -8.12 12.62
C GLY A 120 6.58 -6.65 12.82
N PRO A 121 5.97 -6.31 13.95
CA PRO A 121 5.63 -4.94 14.29
C PRO A 121 6.83 -4.00 14.28
N VAL A 122 6.62 -2.76 13.85
CA VAL A 122 7.65 -1.73 13.72
C VAL A 122 7.35 -0.58 14.68
N GLY A 123 8.29 -0.32 15.57
CA GLY A 123 8.25 0.86 16.44
C GLY A 123 7.13 0.83 17.48
N ILE A 124 6.76 2.02 17.95
CA ILE A 124 5.67 2.23 18.91
C ILE A 124 4.42 2.76 18.20
N GLY A 125 3.24 2.52 18.78
CA GLY A 125 2.01 3.14 18.32
C GLY A 125 2.01 4.65 18.53
N VAL A 126 1.44 5.39 17.57
CA VAL A 126 1.31 6.84 17.60
C VAL A 126 -0.17 7.18 17.73
N LYS A 127 -0.51 7.97 18.75
CA LYS A 127 -1.88 8.49 18.92
C LYS A 127 -2.08 9.69 18.00
N LEU A 128 -3.04 9.58 17.10
CA LEU A 128 -3.41 10.59 16.13
C LEU A 128 -4.78 11.18 16.46
N SER A 129 -4.99 12.43 16.09
CA SER A 129 -6.31 13.07 16.15
C SER A 129 -7.21 12.56 15.03
N ALA A 130 -8.50 12.91 15.05
CA ALA A 130 -9.31 12.78 13.85
C ALA A 130 -8.74 13.69 12.73
N GLY A 131 -8.86 13.26 11.47
CA GLY A 131 -8.40 14.01 10.30
C GLY A 131 -7.47 13.23 9.38
N LYS A 132 -6.78 13.97 8.51
CA LYS A 132 -5.83 13.42 7.53
C LYS A 132 -4.43 13.40 8.12
N HIS A 133 -3.76 12.26 8.01
CA HIS A 133 -2.39 12.06 8.45
C HIS A 133 -1.56 11.41 7.37
N THR A 134 -0.24 11.55 7.46
CA THR A 134 0.67 11.03 6.45
C THR A 134 1.60 9.99 7.06
N LEU A 135 1.54 8.78 6.52
CA LEU A 135 2.55 7.75 6.69
C LEU A 135 3.54 7.83 5.53
N VAL A 136 4.84 7.88 5.83
CA VAL A 136 5.91 7.81 4.85
C VAL A 136 6.73 6.55 5.11
N ILE A 137 6.86 5.73 4.08
CA ILE A 137 7.81 4.61 4.02
C ILE A 137 8.97 5.08 3.14
N ALA A 138 10.15 5.25 3.72
CA ALA A 138 11.34 5.76 3.04
C ALA A 138 12.42 4.69 2.97
N VAL A 139 13.05 4.52 1.80
CA VAL A 139 14.18 3.60 1.66
C VAL A 139 15.47 4.37 1.93
N ASP A 140 16.00 4.28 3.16
CA ASP A 140 17.20 5.02 3.59
C ASP A 140 18.47 4.45 2.97
N LYS A 141 18.60 3.11 3.01
CA LYS A 141 19.73 2.38 2.43
C LYS A 141 19.19 1.27 1.57
N SER A 142 19.69 1.17 0.36
CA SER A 142 19.43 0.02 -0.50
C SER A 142 20.59 -0.20 -1.44
N ASP A 143 20.74 -1.43 -1.88
CA ASP A 143 21.72 -1.75 -2.91
C ASP A 143 21.24 -1.37 -4.32
N CYS A 144 21.89 -1.94 -5.33
CA CYS A 144 21.57 -1.70 -6.72
C CYS A 144 20.28 -2.38 -7.20
N TYR A 145 19.80 -3.38 -6.46
CA TYR A 145 18.63 -4.15 -6.83
C TYR A 145 17.35 -3.53 -6.29
N GLY A 146 17.42 -2.78 -5.18
CA GLY A 146 16.21 -2.25 -4.55
C GLY A 146 15.46 -3.33 -3.77
N VAL A 147 14.31 -2.95 -3.22
CA VAL A 147 13.41 -3.86 -2.51
C VAL A 147 12.03 -3.83 -3.16
N GLU A 148 11.37 -4.98 -3.19
CA GLU A 148 9.98 -5.09 -3.65
C GLU A 148 9.03 -5.17 -2.45
N LEU A 149 8.08 -4.24 -2.38
CA LEU A 149 7.12 -4.15 -1.30
C LEU A 149 5.75 -4.63 -1.78
N ASP A 150 5.10 -5.50 -1.03
CA ASP A 150 3.82 -6.12 -1.41
C ASP A 150 2.66 -5.49 -0.64
N SER A 151 2.59 -5.75 0.66
CA SER A 151 1.51 -5.27 1.51
C SER A 151 2.04 -4.61 2.79
N LEU A 152 1.32 -3.61 3.27
CA LEU A 152 1.54 -2.96 4.56
C LEU A 152 0.36 -3.28 5.48
N ASN A 153 0.66 -3.72 6.70
CA ASN A 153 -0.32 -3.96 7.75
C ASN A 153 -0.20 -2.90 8.84
N MET A 154 -1.31 -2.25 9.17
CA MET A 154 -1.43 -1.28 10.24
C MET A 154 -2.41 -1.75 11.29
N ALA A 155 -2.00 -1.79 12.56
CA ALA A 155 -2.89 -2.03 13.68
C ALA A 155 -3.46 -0.69 14.19
N VAL A 156 -4.78 -0.65 14.37
CA VAL A 156 -5.52 0.51 14.87
C VAL A 156 -6.37 0.10 16.08
N ASP A 157 -6.61 1.01 17.02
CA ASP A 157 -7.41 0.74 18.25
C ASP A 157 -8.91 1.07 18.10
N THR A 158 -9.33 1.51 16.91
CA THR A 158 -10.72 1.82 16.56
C THR A 158 -11.20 0.88 15.45
N ASP A 159 -12.48 0.51 15.48
CA ASP A 159 -13.09 -0.26 14.40
C ASP A 159 -13.49 0.69 13.27
N MET A 160 -12.88 0.51 12.09
CA MET A 160 -13.10 1.36 10.92
C MET A 160 -13.18 0.48 9.68
N VAL A 161 -13.90 0.93 8.66
CA VAL A 161 -13.94 0.25 7.36
C VAL A 161 -12.65 0.54 6.59
N ASP A 162 -12.02 -0.48 6.01
CA ASP A 162 -10.70 -0.38 5.35
C ASP A 162 -10.69 0.69 4.25
N GLU A 163 -11.75 0.78 3.46
CA GLU A 163 -11.89 1.75 2.37
C GLU A 163 -11.96 3.22 2.85
N LEU A 164 -12.34 3.45 4.11
CA LEU A 164 -12.37 4.79 4.71
C LEU A 164 -11.07 5.15 5.41
N PHE A 165 -10.21 4.17 5.71
CA PHE A 165 -8.95 4.39 6.41
C PHE A 165 -7.86 4.93 5.46
N TRP A 166 -7.88 4.52 4.19
CA TRP A 166 -6.89 4.92 3.18
C TRP A 166 -7.44 6.04 2.28
N CYS A 167 -6.92 7.27 2.38
CA CYS A 167 -7.44 8.38 1.55
C CYS A 167 -6.83 8.43 0.14
N ASP A 168 -5.51 8.28 0.07
CA ASP A 168 -4.68 8.60 -1.10
C ASP A 168 -3.29 8.02 -0.88
N SER A 169 -2.56 7.76 -1.96
CA SER A 169 -1.18 7.31 -1.89
C SER A 169 -0.40 7.76 -3.12
N GLN A 170 0.87 8.09 -2.90
CA GLN A 170 1.77 8.48 -3.97
C GLN A 170 3.18 7.91 -3.79
N LEU A 171 3.82 7.54 -4.89
CA LEU A 171 5.25 7.28 -4.93
C LEU A 171 5.99 8.56 -5.33
N LEU A 172 6.92 9.00 -4.49
CA LEU A 172 7.90 10.02 -4.81
C LEU A 172 9.25 9.36 -5.09
N TYR A 173 9.72 9.51 -6.33
CA TYR A 173 11.02 9.03 -6.75
C TYR A 173 12.14 9.83 -6.09
N ALA A 174 13.26 9.16 -5.79
CA ALA A 174 14.49 9.84 -5.45
C ALA A 174 14.86 10.86 -6.56
N PRO A 175 15.24 12.10 -6.22
CA PRO A 175 15.63 13.10 -7.21
C PRO A 175 16.87 12.66 -8.00
N ASP A 176 17.79 11.96 -7.31
CA ASP A 176 18.98 11.35 -7.87
C ASP A 176 18.88 9.83 -7.70
N PRO A 177 18.19 9.12 -8.62
CA PRO A 177 18.10 7.67 -8.54
C PRO A 177 19.51 7.07 -8.57
N THR A 178 19.72 6.00 -7.81
CA THR A 178 21.01 5.29 -7.87
C THR A 178 21.33 4.91 -9.31
N LYS A 179 22.62 4.84 -9.66
CA LYS A 179 23.06 4.47 -11.02
C LYS A 179 22.33 3.21 -11.50
N CYS A 180 22.16 2.25 -10.61
CA CYS A 180 21.47 0.99 -10.88
C CYS A 180 19.97 1.15 -11.15
N ALA A 181 19.25 2.03 -10.41
CA ALA A 181 17.86 2.37 -10.71
C ALA A 181 17.74 3.01 -12.11
N SER A 182 18.63 3.95 -12.44
CA SER A 182 18.61 4.64 -13.74
C SER A 182 18.88 3.71 -14.93
N GLU A 183 19.76 2.71 -14.77
CA GLU A 183 20.06 1.70 -15.80
C GLU A 183 18.87 0.76 -16.03
N LEU A 184 18.15 0.38 -14.96
CA LEU A 184 16.97 -0.47 -15.06
C LEU A 184 15.84 0.23 -15.83
N ASP A 185 15.59 1.50 -15.51
CA ASP A 185 14.57 2.31 -16.18
C ASP A 185 14.93 2.53 -17.67
N SER A 186 16.21 2.79 -17.97
CA SER A 186 16.71 2.97 -19.34
C SER A 186 16.55 1.72 -20.21
N ARG A 187 16.86 0.53 -19.68
CA ARG A 187 16.69 -0.74 -20.40
C ARG A 187 15.23 -1.01 -20.73
N ARG A 188 14.30 -0.73 -19.80
CA ARG A 188 12.87 -0.94 -20.06
C ARG A 188 12.31 -0.01 -21.13
N LEU A 189 12.70 1.26 -21.13
CA LEU A 189 12.29 2.19 -22.17
C LEU A 189 12.76 1.76 -23.57
N SER A 190 13.96 1.17 -23.67
CA SER A 190 14.48 0.65 -24.95
C SER A 190 13.67 -0.52 -25.52
N HIS A 191 13.04 -1.34 -24.67
CA HIS A 191 12.21 -2.46 -25.12
C HIS A 191 10.81 -2.04 -25.58
N ILE A 192 10.30 -0.89 -25.11
CA ILE A 192 8.98 -0.37 -25.52
C ILE A 192 9.05 0.24 -26.94
N PHE A 193 10.23 0.68 -27.36
CA PHE A 193 10.45 1.35 -28.66
C PHE A 193 11.13 0.48 -29.72
N LEU A 194 11.18 -0.85 -29.56
CA LEU A 194 11.46 -1.68 -30.72
C LEU A 194 10.23 -1.63 -31.63
N PRO A 195 10.32 -1.10 -32.87
CA PRO A 195 9.24 -1.24 -33.81
C PRO A 195 8.96 -2.73 -33.92
N GLN A 196 7.75 -3.15 -33.58
CA GLN A 196 7.28 -4.47 -34.00
C GLN A 196 7.44 -4.46 -35.52
N GLU A 197 8.48 -5.12 -36.03
CA GLU A 197 8.50 -5.54 -37.41
C GLU A 197 7.23 -6.37 -37.55
N SER A 198 6.23 -5.77 -38.19
CA SER A 198 4.98 -6.42 -38.50
C SER A 198 5.37 -7.74 -39.16
N PRO A 199 4.97 -8.89 -38.60
CA PRO A 199 5.30 -10.16 -39.22
C PRO A 199 4.82 -10.05 -40.66
N LYS A 200 5.76 -10.11 -41.61
CA LYS A 200 5.42 -10.26 -43.02
C LYS A 200 4.67 -11.58 -43.10
N SER A 201 3.34 -11.48 -43.04
CA SER A 201 2.44 -12.58 -43.31
C SER A 201 2.68 -12.99 -44.75
N GLU A 202 3.63 -13.90 -44.98
CA GLU A 202 3.59 -14.75 -46.15
C GLU A 202 2.31 -15.56 -46.04
N MET A 203 1.28 -15.06 -46.70
CA MET A 203 0.01 -15.74 -46.89
C MET A 203 0.29 -16.99 -47.75
N ARG A 204 0.74 -18.08 -47.12
CA ARG A 204 0.76 -19.39 -47.77
C ARG A 204 -0.68 -19.88 -47.84
N LEU A 205 -1.26 -19.71 -49.02
CA LEU A 205 -2.53 -20.29 -49.42
C LEU A 205 -2.41 -21.82 -49.47
N SER A 206 -2.61 -22.50 -48.34
CA SER A 206 -2.76 -23.95 -48.32
C SER A 206 -4.14 -24.31 -48.88
N LYS A 207 -4.16 -24.95 -50.04
CA LYS A 207 -5.34 -25.65 -50.59
C LYS A 207 -5.85 -26.64 -49.54
N ILE A 208 -7.00 -26.33 -48.95
CA ILE A 208 -7.81 -27.29 -48.20
C ILE A 208 -8.60 -28.08 -49.23
N THR A 209 -8.26 -29.36 -49.40
CA THR A 209 -9.08 -30.31 -50.14
C THR A 209 -9.94 -31.03 -49.11
N ASP A 210 -11.24 -30.75 -49.12
CA ASP A 210 -12.22 -31.40 -48.27
C ASP A 210 -12.30 -32.90 -48.60
N SER A 211 -12.18 -33.74 -47.57
CA SER A 211 -12.54 -35.15 -47.60
C SER A 211 -13.36 -35.45 -46.36
N VAL A 212 -14.66 -35.26 -46.47
CA VAL A 212 -15.65 -35.64 -45.45
C VAL A 212 -15.67 -37.17 -45.37
N THR A 213 -15.34 -37.73 -44.20
CA THR A 213 -15.67 -39.12 -43.87
C THR A 213 -16.29 -39.14 -42.48
N THR A 214 -17.62 -39.27 -42.47
CA THR A 214 -18.44 -39.55 -41.29
C THR A 214 -18.28 -41.01 -40.87
N SER A 215 -17.78 -41.25 -39.66
CA SER A 215 -18.01 -42.51 -38.95
C SER A 215 -18.32 -42.22 -37.48
N LEU A 216 -19.54 -42.59 -37.08
CA LEU A 216 -20.02 -42.56 -35.70
C LEU A 216 -19.27 -43.57 -34.82
N PRO A 217 -18.94 -43.23 -33.56
CA PRO A 217 -18.69 -44.22 -32.52
C PRO A 217 -19.97 -44.58 -31.74
N PRO A 218 -20.07 -45.83 -31.24
CA PRO A 218 -21.22 -46.29 -30.46
C PRO A 218 -21.19 -45.80 -29.01
N SER A 219 -22.37 -45.46 -28.51
CA SER A 219 -22.69 -45.19 -27.12
C SER A 219 -22.46 -46.41 -26.23
N THR A 220 -21.76 -46.23 -25.13
CA THR A 220 -21.88 -47.13 -23.96
C THR A 220 -22.25 -46.31 -22.74
N GLU A 221 -23.39 -46.70 -22.19
CA GLU A 221 -23.97 -46.27 -20.92
C GLU A 221 -23.03 -46.62 -19.77
N ASN A 222 -22.88 -45.69 -18.81
CA ASN A 222 -22.67 -46.07 -17.42
C ASN A 222 -23.28 -45.00 -16.52
N THR A 223 -24.41 -45.40 -15.94
CA THR A 223 -25.24 -44.72 -14.96
C THR A 223 -24.56 -44.76 -13.60
N ALA A 224 -24.22 -43.61 -13.03
CA ALA A 224 -23.93 -43.47 -11.61
C ALA A 224 -24.78 -42.32 -11.05
N ALA A 225 -25.85 -42.71 -10.35
CA ALA A 225 -26.75 -41.80 -9.66
C ALA A 225 -26.05 -41.26 -8.40
N TYR A 226 -25.86 -39.95 -8.32
CA TYR A 226 -25.61 -39.26 -7.06
C TYR A 226 -26.90 -38.59 -6.59
N LEU A 227 -27.39 -39.10 -5.47
CA LEU A 227 -28.50 -38.59 -4.68
C LEU A 227 -28.03 -37.28 -4.01
N VAL A 228 -28.60 -36.14 -4.40
CA VAL A 228 -28.44 -34.88 -3.66
C VAL A 228 -29.70 -34.68 -2.82
N THR A 229 -29.55 -34.84 -1.51
CA THR A 229 -30.55 -34.47 -0.51
C THR A 229 -30.59 -32.95 -0.34
N PRO A 230 -31.76 -32.30 -0.36
CA PRO A 230 -31.86 -30.89 0.02
C PRO A 230 -31.84 -30.80 1.55
N THR A 231 -30.80 -30.20 2.10
CA THR A 231 -30.78 -29.85 3.53
C THR A 231 -31.54 -28.55 3.75
N SER A 232 -32.37 -28.63 4.78
CA SER A 232 -33.34 -27.67 5.30
C SER A 232 -32.76 -26.29 5.61
N GLY A 233 -33.63 -25.30 5.46
CA GLY A 233 -33.34 -23.89 5.63
C GLY A 233 -32.85 -23.47 7.01
N SER A 234 -32.08 -22.39 6.99
CA SER A 234 -31.77 -21.59 8.16
C SER A 234 -32.45 -20.24 7.99
N ALA A 235 -33.41 -19.97 8.85
CA ALA A 235 -34.15 -18.72 8.91
C ALA A 235 -33.21 -17.58 9.30
N MET A 236 -33.11 -16.56 8.45
CA MET A 236 -32.61 -15.24 8.82
C MET A 236 -33.51 -14.67 9.92
N ARG A 237 -33.01 -14.63 11.16
CA ARG A 237 -33.57 -13.76 12.20
C ARG A 237 -32.95 -12.38 12.04
N THR A 238 -33.76 -11.45 11.53
CA THR A 238 -33.49 -10.02 11.55
C THR A 238 -33.63 -9.52 12.98
N SER A 239 -32.52 -9.27 13.66
CA SER A 239 -32.50 -8.59 14.95
C SER A 239 -32.60 -7.09 14.72
N VAL A 240 -33.80 -6.52 14.83
CA VAL A 240 -33.99 -5.07 14.89
C VAL A 240 -33.70 -4.63 16.32
N SER A 241 -32.54 -4.03 16.55
CA SER A 241 -32.24 -3.32 17.80
C SER A 241 -32.88 -1.93 17.75
N LEU A 242 -33.98 -1.78 18.48
CA LEU A 242 -34.58 -0.49 18.83
C LEU A 242 -33.70 0.18 19.90
N LEU A 243 -32.93 1.20 19.52
CA LEU A 243 -32.33 2.13 20.46
C LEU A 243 -33.40 3.12 20.97
N PRO A 244 -33.51 3.35 22.29
CA PRO A 244 -34.38 4.39 22.80
C PRO A 244 -33.76 5.78 22.54
N ALA A 245 -34.59 6.66 21.98
CA ALA A 245 -34.31 8.08 21.82
C ALA A 245 -34.06 8.73 23.19
N SER A 246 -32.83 9.20 23.43
CA SER A 246 -32.51 10.04 24.58
C SER A 246 -32.66 11.51 24.19
N SER A 247 -33.75 12.10 24.67
CA SER A 247 -34.02 13.53 24.67
C SER A 247 -33.00 14.24 25.57
N ARG A 248 -32.13 15.08 24.98
CA ARG A 248 -31.36 16.08 25.73
C ARG A 248 -31.93 17.47 25.45
N LYS A 249 -32.35 18.08 26.55
CA LYS A 249 -32.83 19.45 26.73
C LYS A 249 -31.66 20.44 26.60
N PRO A 250 -31.87 21.66 26.05
CA PRO A 250 -30.84 22.68 25.99
C PRO A 250 -30.68 23.34 27.37
N ALA A 251 -29.44 23.45 27.85
CA ALA A 251 -29.09 24.28 28.99
C ALA A 251 -28.58 25.63 28.49
N GLN A 252 -29.11 26.67 29.13
CA GLN A 252 -28.84 28.09 28.95
C GLN A 252 -27.39 28.46 29.27
N GLY A 253 -26.99 29.60 28.73
CA GLY A 253 -25.64 30.12 28.74
C GLY A 253 -25.13 30.60 30.08
N THR A 254 -23.84 30.91 30.07
CA THR A 254 -23.23 31.94 30.88
C THR A 254 -22.21 32.64 30.01
N ASP A 255 -22.42 33.94 29.85
CA ASP A 255 -21.50 34.90 29.28
C ASP A 255 -20.25 34.98 30.18
N THR A 256 -19.06 35.00 29.59
CA THR A 256 -17.88 35.53 30.29
C THR A 256 -17.00 36.27 29.30
N GLU A 257 -16.56 37.42 29.79
CA GLU A 257 -16.06 38.59 29.10
C GLU A 257 -14.76 38.40 28.32
N ALA A 258 -14.62 39.31 27.36
CA ALA A 258 -13.46 39.57 26.55
C ALA A 258 -12.23 39.95 27.39
N SER A 259 -11.07 39.45 26.95
CA SER A 259 -9.76 40.05 27.21
C SER A 259 -9.05 40.13 25.86
N GLU A 260 -8.97 41.35 25.32
CA GLU A 260 -8.14 41.71 24.17
C GLU A 260 -6.67 41.40 24.50
N GLY A 261 -6.03 40.64 23.63
CA GLY A 261 -4.60 40.38 23.65
C GLY A 261 -4.09 40.44 22.22
N ASP A 262 -3.46 41.56 21.88
CA ASP A 262 -2.77 41.79 20.60
C ASP A 262 -1.70 40.71 20.37
N ILE A 263 -1.86 39.93 19.31
CA ILE A 263 -0.81 39.04 18.80
C ILE A 263 -0.34 39.59 17.46
N ILE A 264 0.88 40.12 17.49
CA ILE A 264 1.67 40.54 16.34
C ILE A 264 2.02 39.29 15.52
N LEU A 265 1.45 39.17 14.33
CA LEU A 265 1.85 38.18 13.33
C LEU A 265 3.04 38.73 12.53
N SER A 266 4.26 38.30 12.87
CA SER A 266 5.41 38.44 11.99
C SER A 266 5.43 37.28 10.99
N GLY A 267 5.00 37.52 9.76
CA GLY A 267 5.15 36.57 8.66
C GLY A 267 6.58 36.57 8.11
N PRO A 268 7.15 35.41 7.74
CA PRO A 268 8.35 35.38 6.91
C PRO A 268 7.96 35.64 5.45
N HIS A 269 8.54 36.70 4.89
CA HIS A 269 8.56 36.99 3.45
C HIS A 269 9.17 35.80 2.68
N MET A 270 8.37 35.10 1.88
CA MET A 270 8.90 34.33 0.75
C MET A 270 9.13 35.31 -0.41
N VAL A 271 10.40 35.55 -0.70
CA VAL A 271 10.86 36.20 -1.92
C VAL A 271 10.87 35.14 -3.01
N GLU A 272 9.90 35.19 -3.93
CA GLU A 272 9.98 34.44 -5.19
C GLU A 272 11.05 35.09 -6.09
N ILE A 273 12.21 34.45 -6.18
CA ILE A 273 13.20 34.77 -7.21
C ILE A 273 12.88 33.93 -8.44
N PHE A 274 12.20 34.53 -9.43
CA PHE A 274 12.12 33.98 -10.77
C PHE A 274 13.50 34.13 -11.46
N GLY A 275 14.35 33.13 -11.29
CA GLY A 275 15.58 32.98 -12.06
C GLY A 275 15.28 32.36 -13.41
N SER A 276 15.28 33.18 -14.47
CA SER A 276 15.24 32.70 -15.85
C SER A 276 16.53 31.92 -16.17
N VAL A 277 16.42 30.60 -16.33
CA VAL A 277 17.50 29.75 -16.82
C VAL A 277 17.65 30.03 -18.32
N LYS A 278 18.72 30.73 -18.70
CA LYS A 278 19.21 30.74 -20.09
C LYS A 278 19.90 29.40 -20.35
N LEU A 279 19.33 28.61 -21.23
CA LEU A 279 20.04 27.54 -21.93
C LEU A 279 21.16 28.19 -22.76
N VAL A 280 22.41 27.92 -22.39
CA VAL A 280 23.57 28.23 -23.21
C VAL A 280 23.88 26.99 -24.01
N ASP A 281 23.65 27.05 -25.32
CA ASP A 281 24.10 26.05 -26.28
C ASP A 281 25.64 26.00 -26.27
N ALA A 282 26.19 24.91 -25.76
CA ALA A 282 27.61 24.60 -25.89
C ALA A 282 27.85 23.91 -27.23
N ASN A 283 27.80 24.68 -28.31
CA ASN A 283 28.42 24.32 -29.59
C ASN A 283 29.52 25.32 -29.87
N ASN A 284 30.76 24.96 -29.53
CA ASN A 284 31.90 25.59 -30.19
C ASN A 284 33.06 24.61 -30.36
N SER A 285 33.08 24.00 -31.53
CA SER A 285 34.25 23.45 -32.19
C SER A 285 35.30 24.56 -32.39
N ASN A 286 36.48 24.40 -31.81
CA ASN A 286 37.65 25.16 -32.24
C ASN A 286 38.78 24.20 -32.61
N THR A 287 38.81 23.87 -33.89
CA THR A 287 40.03 23.59 -34.66
C THR A 287 40.83 24.89 -34.83
N SER A 288 42.09 24.92 -34.42
CA SER A 288 43.13 25.68 -35.12
C SER A 288 44.54 25.23 -34.72
N LEU A 289 45.30 24.90 -35.77
CA LEU A 289 46.75 24.82 -35.97
C LEU A 289 47.54 23.74 -35.22
#